data_AF-A0A2N1S9X4-F1
#
_entry.id   AF-A0A2N1S9X4-F1
#
_cell.length_a   1.000
_cell.length_b   1.000
_cell.length_c   1.000
_cell.angle_alpha   90.00
_cell.angle_beta   90.00
_cell.angle_gamma   90.00
#
_symmetry.space_group_name_H-M   'P 1'
#
loop_
_entity.id
_entity.type
_entity.pdbx_description
1 polymer ?
#
loop_
_entity_poly.entity_id
_entity_poly.type
_entity_poly.pdbx_seq_one_letter_code
_entity_poly.pdbx_strand_id
1 'polypeptide(L)'
;MSASATKSLESYQRIVMLVHEATGHGVNIMGEGGRILASSDPVRVGTIHDGGRQVMGGHVEEVAIDAATAASMKGVKPGYMGAVRMNGRLIACIGIGGEPAEVKPLQRMAALALQQELDRERLAKRESDLLEDVRRDIGDIAERMQILSLNGAVLAARLGDKGRGFKVVVSEMRELAAQIGGKLVAMERRQGGIA
;
A
#
# COMPACT_ATOMS: atom_id res chain seq x y z
N MET A 1 5.54 13.11 -4.82
CA MET A 1 4.67 11.92 -4.96
C MET A 1 4.40 11.40 -3.54
N SER A 2 3.18 10.98 -3.20
CA SER A 2 2.88 10.47 -1.85
C SER A 2 3.53 9.09 -1.65
N ALA A 3 3.94 8.75 -0.43
CA ALA A 3 4.58 7.47 -0.10
C ALA A 3 3.75 6.24 -0.54
N SER A 4 2.42 6.39 -0.59
CA SER A 4 1.48 5.37 -1.07
C SER A 4 1.61 5.09 -2.57
N ALA A 5 1.96 6.09 -3.39
CA ALA A 5 2.14 5.91 -4.84
C ALA A 5 3.48 5.24 -5.16
N THR A 6 4.53 5.52 -4.37
CA THR A 6 5.84 4.88 -4.50
C THR A 6 5.77 3.39 -4.17
N LYS A 7 5.08 3.02 -3.09
CA LYS A 7 4.94 1.62 -2.67
C LYS A 7 4.23 0.73 -3.69
N SER A 8 3.16 1.23 -4.31
CA SER A 8 2.48 0.48 -5.36
C SER A 8 3.32 0.31 -6.64
N LEU A 9 4.21 1.25 -6.97
CA LEU A 9 5.15 1.08 -8.08
C LEU A 9 6.19 0.00 -7.80
N GLU A 10 6.68 -0.10 -6.56
CA GLU A 10 7.57 -1.20 -6.15
C GLU A 10 6.88 -2.55 -6.28
N SER A 11 5.61 -2.64 -5.85
CA SER A 11 4.80 -3.85 -6.00
C SER A 11 4.56 -4.23 -7.44
N TYR A 12 4.32 -3.25 -8.32
CA TYR A 12 4.23 -3.49 -9.76
C TYR A 12 5.55 -4.06 -10.30
N GLN A 13 6.68 -3.47 -9.94
CA GLN A 13 7.99 -3.98 -10.39
C GLN A 13 8.29 -5.38 -9.85
N ARG A 14 7.95 -5.67 -8.59
CA ARG A 14 8.10 -7.02 -8.00
C ARG A 14 7.30 -8.06 -8.77
N ILE A 15 6.02 -7.80 -9.05
CA ILE A 15 5.17 -8.73 -9.82
C ILE A 15 5.69 -8.92 -11.25
N VAL A 16 6.10 -7.83 -11.89
CA VAL A 16 6.70 -7.89 -13.22
C VAL A 16 7.94 -8.79 -13.26
N MET A 17 8.86 -8.62 -12.32
CA MET A 17 10.07 -9.44 -12.24
C MET A 17 9.75 -10.90 -11.90
N LEU A 18 8.85 -11.14 -10.94
CA LEU A 18 8.42 -12.49 -10.57
C LEU A 18 7.84 -13.26 -11.77
N VAL A 19 6.95 -12.62 -12.52
CA VAL A 19 6.34 -13.24 -13.70
C VAL A 19 7.37 -13.39 -14.82
N HIS A 20 8.26 -12.41 -15.02
CA HIS A 20 9.33 -12.49 -16.00
C HIS A 20 10.29 -13.66 -15.72
N GLU A 21 10.77 -13.79 -14.48
CA GLU A 21 11.68 -14.85 -14.05
C GLU A 21 11.03 -16.24 -14.14
N ALA A 22 9.75 -16.35 -13.79
CA ALA A 22 9.03 -17.62 -13.84
C ALA A 22 8.68 -18.08 -15.26
N THR A 23 8.49 -17.14 -16.20
CA THR A 23 7.96 -17.46 -17.54
C THR A 23 8.95 -17.22 -18.68
N GLY A 24 10.01 -16.45 -18.47
CA GLY A 24 10.93 -15.99 -19.51
C GLY A 24 10.35 -14.93 -20.47
N HIS A 25 9.08 -14.55 -20.32
CA HIS A 25 8.41 -13.63 -21.23
C HIS A 25 8.56 -12.17 -20.78
N GLY A 26 8.47 -11.23 -21.72
CA GLY A 26 8.49 -9.80 -21.38
C GLY A 26 7.18 -9.38 -20.72
N VAL A 27 7.25 -8.77 -19.53
CA VAL A 27 6.06 -8.40 -18.73
C VAL A 27 6.01 -6.89 -18.54
N ASN A 28 4.81 -6.32 -18.65
CA ASN A 28 4.59 -4.89 -18.48
C ASN A 28 3.29 -4.64 -17.72
N ILE A 29 3.34 -3.73 -16.75
CA ILE A 29 2.16 -3.19 -16.09
C ILE A 29 1.96 -1.75 -16.56
N MET A 30 0.75 -1.42 -16.99
CA MET A 30 0.39 -0.10 -17.48
C MET A 30 -0.71 0.51 -16.63
N GLY A 31 -0.61 1.82 -16.43
CA GLY A 31 -1.61 2.65 -15.78
C GLY A 31 -2.35 3.54 -16.77
N GLU A 32 -2.90 4.63 -16.24
CA GLU A 32 -3.72 5.59 -17.00
C GLU A 32 -3.08 6.02 -18.33
N GLY A 33 -3.92 6.10 -19.37
CA GLY A 33 -3.48 6.46 -20.73
C GLY A 33 -2.58 5.42 -21.42
N GLY A 34 -2.40 4.24 -20.83
CA GLY A 34 -1.52 3.18 -21.34
C GLY A 34 -0.05 3.40 -21.02
N ARG A 35 0.29 4.28 -20.08
CA ARG A 35 1.68 4.51 -19.66
C ARG A 35 2.21 3.29 -18.91
N ILE A 36 3.38 2.77 -19.31
CA ILE A 36 4.06 1.67 -18.63
C ILE A 36 4.59 2.17 -17.28
N LEU A 37 4.12 1.57 -16.20
CA LEU A 37 4.51 1.88 -14.82
C LEU A 37 5.61 0.96 -14.30
N ALA A 38 5.62 -0.30 -14.76
CA ALA A 38 6.65 -1.28 -14.45
C ALA A 38 6.88 -2.20 -15.66
N SER A 39 8.12 -2.64 -15.87
CA SER A 39 8.47 -3.49 -17.00
C SER A 39 9.68 -4.36 -16.67
N SER A 40 9.71 -5.55 -17.27
CA SER A 40 10.89 -6.42 -17.28
C SER A 40 12.02 -5.82 -18.12
N ASP A 41 11.71 -4.83 -18.96
CA ASP A 41 12.66 -4.02 -19.72
C ASP A 41 12.62 -2.57 -19.20
N PRO A 42 13.60 -2.14 -18.39
CA PRO A 42 13.61 -0.82 -17.76
C PRO A 42 13.47 0.34 -18.74
N VAL A 43 13.94 0.17 -20.00
CA VAL A 43 13.88 1.23 -21.03
C VAL A 43 12.45 1.52 -21.45
N ARG A 44 11.52 0.59 -21.23
CA ARG A 44 10.09 0.78 -21.55
C ARG A 44 9.32 1.56 -20.50
N VAL A 45 9.83 1.67 -19.27
CA VAL A 45 9.13 2.37 -18.19
C VAL A 45 8.92 3.83 -18.58
N GLY A 46 7.70 4.33 -18.40
CA GLY A 46 7.30 5.68 -18.77
C GLY A 46 6.91 5.87 -20.24
N THR A 47 7.16 4.89 -21.12
CA THR A 47 6.66 4.92 -22.51
C THR A 47 5.16 4.57 -22.57
N ILE A 48 4.53 4.82 -23.71
CA ILE A 48 3.11 4.51 -23.91
C ILE A 48 2.97 3.19 -24.68
N HIS A 49 2.05 2.36 -24.22
CA HIS A 49 1.65 1.12 -24.85
C HIS A 49 0.24 1.27 -25.42
N ASP A 50 0.07 1.27 -26.74
CA ASP A 50 -1.25 1.49 -27.36
C ASP A 50 -2.27 0.40 -26.97
N GLY A 51 -1.86 -0.87 -26.84
CA GLY A 51 -2.72 -1.92 -26.29
C GLY A 51 -3.18 -1.63 -24.85
N GLY A 52 -2.28 -1.12 -23.99
CA GLY A 52 -2.61 -0.72 -22.63
C GLY A 52 -3.57 0.47 -22.59
N ARG A 53 -3.47 1.39 -23.56
CA ARG A 53 -4.41 2.51 -23.68
C ARG A 53 -5.83 2.02 -23.95
N GLN A 54 -6.01 0.99 -24.78
CA GLN A 54 -7.34 0.45 -25.08
C GLN A 54 -7.98 -0.17 -23.84
N VAL A 55 -7.22 -0.99 -23.10
CA VAL A 55 -7.70 -1.60 -21.85
C VAL A 55 -7.98 -0.53 -20.80
N MET A 56 -7.03 0.38 -20.56
CA MET A 56 -7.15 1.44 -19.56
C MET A 56 -8.21 2.50 -19.89
N GLY A 57 -8.59 2.64 -21.17
CA GLY A 57 -9.73 3.42 -21.60
C GLY A 57 -11.09 2.75 -21.33
N GLY A 58 -11.10 1.50 -20.86
CA GLY A 58 -12.33 0.76 -20.57
C GLY A 58 -13.06 0.26 -21.82
N HIS A 59 -12.43 0.29 -22.99
CA HIS A 59 -13.04 -0.18 -24.24
C HIS A 59 -13.10 -1.72 -24.31
N VAL A 60 -12.16 -2.39 -23.64
CA VAL A 60 -11.95 -3.84 -23.69
C VAL A 60 -11.37 -4.34 -22.35
N GLU A 61 -11.76 -5.53 -21.91
CA GLU A 61 -11.19 -6.17 -20.71
C GLU A 61 -9.87 -6.89 -21.00
N GLU A 62 -9.78 -7.53 -22.17
CA GLU A 62 -8.62 -8.31 -22.59
C GLU A 62 -8.34 -8.03 -24.08
N VAL A 63 -7.08 -8.04 -24.48
CA VAL A 63 -6.65 -7.84 -25.88
C VAL A 63 -5.57 -8.87 -26.22
N ALA A 64 -5.83 -9.66 -27.28
CA ALA A 64 -4.82 -10.44 -27.96
C ALA A 64 -4.16 -9.57 -29.03
N ILE A 65 -2.83 -9.53 -29.06
CA ILE A 65 -2.08 -8.76 -30.05
C ILE A 65 -1.16 -9.73 -30.79
N ASP A 66 -1.52 -10.07 -32.02
CA ASP A 66 -0.66 -10.86 -32.91
C ASP A 66 0.43 -9.98 -33.58
N ALA A 67 1.31 -10.59 -34.35
CA ALA A 67 2.39 -9.89 -35.05
C ALA A 67 1.89 -8.85 -36.06
N ALA A 68 0.78 -9.14 -36.76
CA ALA A 68 0.20 -8.23 -37.74
C ALA A 68 -0.37 -6.97 -37.07
N THR A 69 -1.09 -7.16 -35.97
CA THR A 69 -1.67 -6.08 -35.16
C THR A 69 -0.56 -5.25 -34.52
N ALA A 70 0.45 -5.89 -33.91
CA ALA A 70 1.58 -5.21 -33.30
C ALA A 70 2.33 -4.29 -34.27
N ALA A 71 2.48 -4.68 -35.55
CA ALA A 71 3.16 -3.88 -36.56
C ALA A 71 2.47 -2.53 -36.85
N SER A 72 1.16 -2.43 -36.61
CA SER A 72 0.38 -1.20 -36.78
C SER A 72 0.34 -0.30 -35.55
N MET A 73 0.93 -0.73 -34.42
CA MET A 73 0.79 -0.07 -33.12
C MET A 73 2.13 0.46 -32.60
N LYS A 74 2.10 1.59 -31.89
CA LYS A 74 3.33 2.19 -31.36
C LYS A 74 3.74 1.56 -30.04
N GLY A 75 4.97 1.03 -29.99
CA GLY A 75 5.57 0.52 -28.76
C GLY A 75 4.97 -0.79 -28.26
N VAL A 76 4.35 -1.57 -29.16
CA VAL A 76 3.65 -2.82 -28.86
C VAL A 76 4.44 -4.00 -29.41
N LYS A 77 4.51 -5.09 -28.64
CA LYS A 77 5.03 -6.40 -29.09
C LYS A 77 3.87 -7.40 -29.09
N PRO A 78 3.94 -8.50 -29.85
CA PRO A 78 2.94 -9.57 -29.78
C PRO A 78 2.80 -10.07 -28.35
N GLY A 79 1.57 -10.38 -27.95
CA GLY A 79 1.29 -10.81 -26.59
C GLY A 79 -0.17 -10.78 -26.24
N TYR A 80 -0.43 -11.06 -24.96
CA TYR A 80 -1.75 -10.98 -24.38
C TYR A 80 -1.77 -9.95 -23.26
N MET A 81 -2.86 -9.21 -23.17
CA MET A 81 -3.05 -8.16 -22.18
C MET A 81 -4.43 -8.27 -21.56
N GLY A 82 -4.51 -7.99 -20.27
CA GLY A 82 -5.78 -7.99 -19.54
C GLY A 82 -5.83 -6.94 -18.45
N ALA A 83 -7.05 -6.50 -18.17
CA ALA A 83 -7.41 -5.59 -17.11
C ALA A 83 -7.10 -6.20 -15.73
N VAL A 84 -6.68 -5.35 -14.81
CA VAL A 84 -6.56 -5.66 -13.38
C VAL A 84 -7.53 -4.75 -12.65
N ARG A 85 -8.53 -5.37 -12.03
CA ARG A 85 -9.60 -4.70 -11.32
C ARG A 85 -9.49 -4.95 -9.83
N MET A 86 -9.77 -3.93 -9.04
CA MET A 86 -9.87 -4.02 -7.60
C MET A 86 -11.19 -3.38 -7.16
N ASN A 87 -12.05 -4.15 -6.50
CA ASN A 87 -13.41 -3.72 -6.13
C ASN A 87 -14.22 -3.17 -7.32
N GLY A 88 -14.16 -3.86 -8.47
CA GLY A 88 -14.86 -3.48 -9.71
C GLY A 88 -14.23 -2.31 -10.48
N ARG A 89 -13.28 -1.57 -9.88
CA ARG A 89 -12.58 -0.46 -10.53
C ARG A 89 -11.34 -0.94 -11.27
N LEU A 90 -11.18 -0.51 -12.52
CA LEU A 90 -9.95 -0.72 -13.29
C LEU A 90 -8.83 0.12 -12.69
N ILE A 91 -7.74 -0.54 -12.30
CA ILE A 91 -6.61 0.11 -11.62
C ILE A 91 -5.32 0.05 -12.44
N ALA A 92 -5.14 -1.00 -13.23
CA ALA A 92 -4.00 -1.21 -14.11
C ALA A 92 -4.38 -2.25 -15.17
N CYS A 93 -3.50 -2.47 -16.13
CA CYS A 93 -3.52 -3.67 -16.96
C CYS A 93 -2.13 -4.28 -17.00
N ILE A 94 -2.06 -5.60 -17.17
CA ILE A 94 -0.82 -6.35 -17.26
C ILE A 94 -0.76 -7.08 -18.60
N GLY A 95 0.37 -6.95 -19.29
CA GLY A 95 0.64 -7.58 -20.57
C GLY A 95 1.85 -8.50 -20.50
N ILE A 96 1.73 -9.68 -21.11
CA ILE A 96 2.81 -10.63 -21.31
C ILE A 96 3.07 -10.76 -22.81
N GLY A 97 4.31 -10.51 -23.23
CA GLY A 97 4.73 -10.66 -24.62
C GLY A 97 4.91 -12.13 -25.00
N GLY A 98 4.63 -12.50 -26.23
CA GLY A 98 4.68 -13.88 -26.75
C GLY A 98 3.52 -14.16 -27.70
N GLU A 99 3.32 -15.42 -28.06
CA GLU A 99 2.17 -15.81 -28.88
C GLU A 99 0.88 -15.70 -28.05
N PRO A 100 -0.15 -14.92 -28.47
CA PRO A 100 -1.34 -14.65 -27.66
C PRO A 100 -2.04 -15.89 -27.09
N ALA A 101 -2.12 -16.98 -27.85
CA ALA A 101 -2.75 -18.22 -27.39
C ALA A 101 -1.95 -18.90 -26.24
N GLU A 102 -0.62 -18.81 -26.28
CA GLU A 102 0.27 -19.43 -25.30
C GLU A 102 0.35 -18.61 -24.01
N VAL A 103 0.44 -17.28 -24.13
CA VAL A 103 0.66 -16.41 -22.97
C VAL A 103 -0.64 -15.95 -22.30
N LYS A 104 -1.81 -16.17 -22.91
CA LYS A 104 -3.12 -15.87 -22.30
C LYS A 104 -3.31 -16.47 -20.89
N PRO A 105 -3.10 -17.79 -20.66
CA PRO A 105 -3.22 -18.35 -19.31
C PRO A 105 -2.21 -17.74 -18.32
N LEU A 106 -0.98 -17.49 -18.77
CA LEU A 106 0.06 -16.85 -17.95
C LEU A 106 -0.33 -15.41 -17.57
N GLN A 107 -0.88 -14.66 -18.51
CA GLN A 107 -1.33 -13.29 -18.30
C GLN A 107 -2.45 -13.24 -17.26
N ARG A 108 -3.42 -14.16 -17.34
CA ARG A 108 -4.51 -14.25 -16.36
C ARG A 108 -4.01 -14.55 -14.95
N MET A 109 -3.05 -15.47 -14.81
CA MET A 109 -2.40 -15.73 -13.53
C MET A 109 -1.65 -14.50 -13.02
N ALA A 110 -0.93 -13.79 -13.89
CA ALA A 110 -0.22 -12.57 -13.54
C ALA A 110 -1.18 -11.44 -13.10
N ALA A 111 -2.34 -11.31 -13.74
CA ALA A 111 -3.39 -10.37 -13.35
C ALA A 111 -3.94 -10.67 -11.94
N LEU A 112 -4.20 -11.95 -11.64
CA LEU A 112 -4.64 -12.38 -10.31
C LEU A 112 -3.57 -12.17 -9.25
N ALA A 113 -2.31 -12.48 -9.56
CA ALA A 113 -1.18 -12.24 -8.64
C ALA A 113 -1.02 -10.75 -8.33
N LEU A 114 -1.12 -9.90 -9.35
CA LEU A 114 -1.09 -8.45 -9.16
C LEU A 114 -2.27 -7.97 -8.30
N GLN A 115 -3.48 -8.47 -8.58
CA GLN A 115 -4.66 -8.11 -7.80
C GLN A 115 -4.48 -8.50 -6.31
N GLN A 116 -4.00 -9.71 -6.02
CA GLN A 116 -3.76 -10.16 -4.65
C GLN A 116 -2.71 -9.31 -3.93
N GLU A 117 -1.61 -8.94 -4.61
CA GLU A 117 -0.58 -8.08 -4.02
C GLU A 117 -1.16 -6.72 -3.63
N LEU A 118 -1.96 -6.11 -4.51
CA LEU A 118 -2.55 -4.79 -4.25
C LEU A 118 -3.65 -4.83 -3.18
N ASP A 119 -4.44 -5.90 -3.12
CA ASP A 119 -5.39 -6.11 -2.04
C ASP A 119 -4.66 -6.26 -0.69
N ARG A 120 -3.54 -6.99 -0.66
CA ARG A 120 -2.70 -7.13 0.54
C ARG A 120 -2.12 -5.79 0.99
N GLU A 121 -1.59 -4.99 0.06
CA GLU A 121 -1.09 -3.65 0.37
C GLU A 121 -2.16 -2.75 0.97
N ARG A 122 -3.36 -2.79 0.39
CA ARG A 122 -4.50 -1.99 0.84
C ARG A 122 -4.96 -2.39 2.24
N LEU A 123 -5.01 -3.70 2.53
CA LEU A 123 -5.35 -4.20 3.85
C LEU A 123 -4.30 -3.78 4.88
N ALA A 124 -3.01 -3.97 4.57
CA ALA A 124 -1.92 -3.55 5.44
C ALA A 124 -1.93 -2.05 5.72
N LYS A 125 -2.24 -1.23 4.70
CA LYS A 125 -2.39 0.22 4.87
C LYS A 125 -3.54 0.57 5.82
N ARG A 126 -4.72 -0.04 5.63
CA ARG A 126 -5.88 0.17 6.51
C ARG A 126 -5.59 -0.20 7.95
N GLU A 127 -4.90 -1.31 8.17
CA GLU A 127 -4.48 -1.74 9.50
C GLU A 127 -3.51 -0.73 10.13
N SER A 128 -2.54 -0.23 9.35
CA SER A 128 -1.62 0.83 9.80
C SER A 128 -2.36 2.12 10.17
N ASP A 129 -3.30 2.57 9.33
CA ASP A 129 -4.08 3.79 9.57
C ASP A 129 -4.91 3.67 10.86
N LEU A 130 -5.58 2.52 11.07
CA LEU A 130 -6.35 2.24 12.29
C LEU A 130 -5.47 2.21 13.54
N LEU A 131 -4.29 1.61 13.44
CA LEU A 131 -3.33 1.58 14.56
C LEU A 131 -2.83 2.99 14.90
N GLU A 132 -2.64 3.85 13.90
CA GLU A 132 -2.24 5.25 14.11
C GLU A 132 -3.35 6.04 14.82
N ASP A 133 -4.61 5.85 14.43
CA ASP A 133 -5.76 6.48 15.09
C ASP A 133 -5.88 6.03 16.54
N VAL A 134 -5.83 4.72 16.81
CA VAL A 134 -5.88 4.18 18.19
C VAL A 134 -4.69 4.69 19.01
N ARG A 135 -3.49 4.76 18.42
CA ARG A 135 -2.30 5.31 19.10
C ARG A 135 -2.52 6.76 19.51
N ARG A 136 -3.10 7.57 18.62
CA ARG A 136 -3.43 8.97 18.91
C ARG A 136 -4.43 9.09 20.05
N ASP A 137 -5.51 8.32 20.01
CA ASP A 137 -6.52 8.32 21.08
C ASP A 137 -5.93 7.95 22.44
N ILE A 138 -5.08 6.92 22.50
CA ILE A 138 -4.39 6.52 23.73
C ILE A 138 -3.44 7.63 24.20
N GLY A 139 -2.75 8.31 23.28
CA GLY A 139 -1.90 9.47 23.58
C GLY A 139 -2.69 10.60 24.24
N ASP A 140 -3.83 10.96 23.64
CA ASP A 140 -4.73 12.00 24.16
C ASP A 140 -5.28 11.61 25.55
N ILE A 141 -5.59 10.32 25.78
CA ILE A 141 -6.01 9.81 27.09
C ILE A 141 -4.88 9.96 28.12
N ALA A 142 -3.65 9.56 27.76
CA ALA A 142 -2.50 9.66 28.66
C ALA A 142 -2.22 11.12 29.05
N GLU A 143 -2.31 12.04 28.09
CA GLU A 143 -2.16 13.48 28.36
C GLU A 143 -3.26 14.00 29.30
N ARG A 144 -4.52 13.63 29.06
CA ARG A 144 -5.62 13.99 29.97
C ARG A 144 -5.42 13.41 31.37
N MET A 145 -4.97 12.16 31.48
CA MET A 145 -4.63 11.55 32.77
C MET A 145 -3.52 12.33 33.48
N GLN A 146 -2.51 12.80 32.75
CA GLN A 146 -1.44 13.62 33.29
C GLN A 146 -1.99 14.93 33.89
N ILE A 147 -2.88 15.63 33.17
CA ILE A 147 -3.52 16.87 33.64
C ILE A 147 -4.41 16.59 34.86
N LEU A 148 -5.22 15.53 34.82
CA LEU A 148 -6.06 15.14 35.97
C LEU A 148 -5.21 14.83 37.20
N SER A 149 -4.10 14.10 37.04
CA SER A 149 -3.18 13.79 38.13
C SER A 149 -2.55 15.07 38.70
N LEU A 150 -2.17 16.03 37.86
CA LEU A 150 -1.63 17.31 38.31
C LEU A 150 -2.65 18.09 39.14
N ASN A 151 -3.90 18.19 38.65
CA ASN A 151 -4.98 18.85 39.38
C ASN A 151 -5.28 18.14 40.72
N GLY A 152 -5.27 16.80 40.70
CA GLY A 152 -5.43 15.99 41.90
C GLY A 152 -4.31 16.20 42.92
N ALA A 153 -3.07 16.39 42.47
CA ALA A 153 -1.92 16.63 43.35
C ALA A 153 -2.05 17.96 44.09
N VAL A 154 -2.53 19.01 43.39
CA VAL A 154 -2.81 20.32 43.98
C VAL A 154 -3.91 20.21 45.04
N LEU A 155 -4.99 19.48 44.76
CA LEU A 155 -6.09 19.24 45.70
C LEU A 155 -5.62 18.43 46.93
N ALA A 156 -4.84 17.37 46.72
CA ALA A 156 -4.27 16.57 47.80
C ALA A 156 -3.39 17.42 48.72
N ALA A 157 -2.58 18.32 48.16
CA ALA A 157 -1.78 19.26 48.92
C ALA A 157 -2.64 20.25 49.74
N ARG A 158 -3.75 20.75 49.17
CA ARG A 158 -4.69 21.64 49.88
C ARG A 158 -5.39 20.96 51.06
N LEU A 159 -5.68 19.67 50.96
CA LEU A 159 -6.35 18.90 52.01
C LEU A 159 -5.41 18.50 53.18
N GLY A 160 -4.09 18.72 53.04
CA GLY A 160 -3.11 18.36 54.05
C GLY A 160 -3.20 16.88 54.44
N ASP A 161 -3.28 16.60 55.74
CA ASP A 161 -3.32 15.22 56.26
C ASP A 161 -4.54 14.40 55.80
N LYS A 162 -5.66 15.07 55.50
CA LYS A 162 -6.88 14.43 54.98
C LYS A 162 -6.74 13.97 53.52
N GLY A 163 -5.75 14.51 52.80
CA GLY A 163 -5.48 14.20 51.39
C GLY A 163 -4.49 13.05 51.15
N ARG A 164 -3.93 12.43 52.21
CA ARG A 164 -2.84 11.44 52.08
C ARG A 164 -3.19 10.24 51.19
N GLY A 165 -4.37 9.65 51.35
CA GLY A 165 -4.82 8.53 50.50
C GLY A 165 -5.03 8.95 49.04
N PHE A 166 -5.58 10.14 48.82
CA PHE A 166 -5.79 10.69 47.47
C PHE A 166 -4.45 11.00 46.76
N LYS A 167 -3.42 11.43 47.51
CA LYS A 167 -2.07 11.67 46.98
C LYS A 167 -1.48 10.40 46.34
N VAL A 168 -1.70 9.23 46.95
CA VAL A 168 -1.20 7.94 46.43
C VAL A 168 -1.86 7.59 45.10
N VAL A 169 -3.19 7.76 45.00
CA VAL A 169 -3.93 7.50 43.75
C VAL A 169 -3.44 8.42 42.63
N VAL A 170 -3.22 9.69 42.95
CA VAL A 170 -2.72 10.68 42.00
C VAL A 170 -1.30 10.36 41.50
N SER A 171 -0.39 9.93 42.37
CA SER A 171 0.96 9.53 41.94
C SER A 171 0.90 8.31 41.01
N GLU A 172 0.07 7.32 41.33
CA GLU A 172 -0.11 6.12 40.50
C GLU A 172 -0.66 6.49 39.11
N MET A 173 -1.66 7.37 39.05
CA MET A 173 -2.21 7.86 37.78
C MET A 173 -1.16 8.56 36.91
N ARG A 174 -0.28 9.35 37.52
CA ARG A 174 0.81 10.05 36.82
C ARG A 174 1.85 9.06 36.28
N GLU A 175 2.20 8.04 37.06
CA GLU A 175 3.12 7.00 36.63
C GLU A 175 2.53 6.18 35.47
N LEU A 176 1.26 5.80 35.54
CA LEU A 176 0.56 5.11 34.46
C LEU A 176 0.52 5.94 33.16
N ALA A 177 0.19 7.23 33.26
CA ALA A 177 0.19 8.13 32.10
C ALA A 177 1.58 8.21 31.45
N ALA A 178 2.64 8.34 32.26
CA ALA A 178 4.02 8.36 31.76
C ALA A 178 4.44 7.03 31.12
N GLN A 179 4.06 5.90 31.72
CA GLN A 179 4.33 4.57 31.15
C GLN A 179 3.64 4.37 29.80
N ILE A 180 2.38 4.79 29.67
CA ILE A 180 1.64 4.74 28.40
C ILE A 180 2.36 5.58 27.34
N GLY A 181 2.68 6.84 27.65
CA GLY A 181 3.41 7.72 26.72
C GLY A 181 4.75 7.13 26.27
N GLY A 182 5.52 6.54 27.19
CA GLY A 182 6.77 5.86 26.87
C GLY A 182 6.59 4.65 25.94
N LYS A 183 5.52 3.86 26.14
CA LYS A 183 5.20 2.72 25.25
C LYS A 183 4.80 3.18 23.85
N LEU A 184 4.03 4.26 23.72
CA LEU A 184 3.63 4.81 22.42
C LEU A 184 4.85 5.27 21.60
N VAL A 185 5.80 5.96 22.23
CA VAL A 185 7.06 6.37 21.59
C VAL A 185 7.93 5.16 21.20
N ALA A 186 7.95 4.11 22.02
CA ALA A 186 8.66 2.88 21.68
C ALA A 186 8.05 2.16 20.48
N MET A 187 6.72 2.22 20.31
CA MET A 187 6.03 1.68 19.13
C MET A 187 6.40 2.44 17.85
N GLU A 188 6.51 3.78 17.91
CA GLU A 188 6.98 4.61 16.78
C GLU A 188 8.37 4.22 16.30
N ARG A 189 9.32 4.04 17.22
CA ARG A 189 10.70 3.67 16.89
C ARG A 189 10.81 2.30 16.24
N ARG A 190 9.95 1.36 16.62
CA ARG A 190 9.91 0.02 16.03
C ARG A 190 9.34 0.02 14.61
N GLN A 191 8.37 0.87 14.31
CA GLN A 191 7.81 0.98 12.96
C GLN A 191 8.70 1.78 12.01
N GLY A 192 9.39 2.82 12.49
CA GLY A 192 10.34 3.61 11.70
C GLY A 192 11.66 2.91 11.33
N GLY A 193 11.96 1.76 11.95
CA GLY A 193 13.18 0.98 11.71
C GLY A 193 13.04 -0.18 10.71
N ILE A 194 11.90 -0.32 10.04
CA ILE A 194 11.64 -1.36 9.02
C ILE A 194 11.65 -0.77 7.59
N ALA A 195 12.10 0.48 7.42
CA ALA A 195 12.32 1.09 6.11
C ALA A 195 13.75 0.87 5.61
#